data_AF-C0NPU9-F1
#
_entry.id   AF-C0NPU9-F1
#
_cell.length_a   1.000
_cell.length_b   1.000
_cell.length_c   1.000
_cell.angle_alpha   90.00
_cell.angle_beta   90.00
_cell.angle_gamma   90.00
#
_symmetry.space_group_name_H-M   'P 1'
#
loop_
_entity.id
_entity.type
_entity.pdbx_description
1 polymer ?
#
loop_
_entity_poly.entity_id
_entity_poly.type
_entity_poly.pdbx_seq_one_letter_code
_entity_poly.pdbx_strand_id
1 'polypeptide(L)'
;MSHCDEIFENLAQRCFGGTHRSPWGRVKAGLRWLSYDALYDEKVLEECLQKVFGLTRRLFDHINDRVSGTRIAVSAMMDRHTPSIITNYNGCDKGQRKDYTLIRPKNIEDELFIWEASPADVPHLPRQCTSLTQSGTGVFADGGLWVPNPIDIALEEAGRLWPENHPEVVLCLGTGYATDNAASNTQPTHDHLKASSLKRLWWTLMGFLDGKIQFKDSGNLKNFFVINPIMSSLPKLDDITGLASLKHTIRLQFQKELAHIARCLLISNFYFVLDQPPQYEAGFYRCRGSIRCRTNCRAVTKALANLNISQLQYITSTGVQIASKMEGDICSSCHRYRSEIGFNVRHLNEMITLSADLLVTVKVVYYTGNAD
;
A
#
# COMPACT_ATOMS: atom_id res chain seq x y z
N MET A 1 -11.93 17.84 -4.40
CA MET A 1 -11.81 16.40 -4.08
C MET A 1 -10.66 15.82 -4.89
N SER A 2 -9.93 14.84 -4.36
CA SER A 2 -8.92 14.11 -5.14
C SER A 2 -9.59 13.13 -6.11
N HIS A 3 -9.01 12.92 -7.28
CA HIS A 3 -9.54 12.03 -8.31
C HIS A 3 -9.83 10.60 -7.80
N CYS A 4 -8.95 10.03 -6.97
CA CYS A 4 -9.15 8.71 -6.38
C CYS A 4 -10.38 8.63 -5.47
N ASP A 5 -10.69 9.73 -4.78
CA ASP A 5 -11.80 9.80 -3.83
C ASP A 5 -13.14 9.75 -4.58
N GLU A 6 -13.24 10.52 -5.66
CA GLU A 6 -14.39 10.52 -6.54
C GLU A 6 -14.59 9.18 -7.25
N ILE A 7 -13.51 8.53 -7.71
CA ILE A 7 -13.60 7.19 -8.31
C ILE A 7 -14.15 6.19 -7.30
N PHE A 8 -13.60 6.20 -6.08
CA PHE A 8 -14.01 5.26 -5.03
C PHE A 8 -15.46 5.47 -4.62
N GLU A 9 -15.89 6.71 -4.36
CA GLU A 9 -17.29 7.00 -4.01
C GLU A 9 -18.26 6.59 -5.11
N ASN A 10 -17.94 6.88 -6.37
CA ASN A 10 -18.77 6.48 -7.49
C ASN A 10 -18.85 4.95 -7.63
N LEU A 11 -17.74 4.24 -7.41
CA LEU A 11 -17.70 2.78 -7.44
C LEU A 11 -18.55 2.20 -6.29
N ALA A 12 -18.34 2.68 -5.07
CA ALA A 12 -19.07 2.23 -3.88
C ALA A 12 -20.58 2.50 -4.02
N GLN A 13 -20.96 3.68 -4.53
CA GLN A 13 -22.36 4.03 -4.78
C GLN A 13 -23.02 3.09 -5.79
N ARG A 14 -22.30 2.64 -6.83
CA ARG A 14 -22.83 1.69 -7.82
C ARG A 14 -22.94 0.27 -7.27
N CYS A 15 -21.92 -0.18 -6.52
CA CYS A 15 -21.89 -1.52 -5.98
C CYS A 15 -22.89 -1.71 -4.84
N PHE A 16 -23.02 -0.72 -3.94
CA PHE A 16 -23.75 -0.86 -2.67
C PHE A 16 -24.96 0.07 -2.54
N GLY A 17 -25.13 1.05 -3.45
CA GLY A 17 -26.24 2.01 -3.34
C GLY A 17 -27.63 1.39 -3.49
N GLY A 18 -27.74 0.24 -4.16
CA GLY A 18 -29.00 -0.45 -4.42
C GLY A 18 -29.45 -1.45 -3.34
N THR A 19 -28.53 -2.00 -2.56
CA THR A 19 -28.82 -3.15 -1.66
C THR A 19 -29.63 -2.77 -0.43
N HIS A 20 -29.48 -1.55 0.10
CA HIS A 20 -29.97 -1.24 1.45
C HIS A 20 -30.99 -0.10 1.57
N ARG A 21 -31.26 0.64 0.48
CA ARG A 21 -32.22 1.78 0.53
C ARG A 21 -33.69 1.36 0.53
N SER A 22 -34.03 0.13 0.12
CA SER A 22 -35.42 -0.35 0.12
C SER A 22 -35.60 -1.62 0.98
N PRO A 23 -36.77 -1.80 1.65
CA PRO A 23 -37.09 -3.04 2.35
C PRO A 23 -36.94 -4.28 1.47
N TRP A 24 -37.28 -4.15 0.19
CA TRP A 24 -37.10 -5.18 -0.84
C TRP A 24 -35.64 -5.56 -1.07
N GLY A 25 -34.71 -4.61 -0.99
CA GLY A 25 -33.27 -4.87 -1.09
C GLY A 25 -32.77 -5.80 0.02
N ARG A 26 -33.24 -5.60 1.27
CA ARG A 26 -32.91 -6.48 2.41
C ARG A 26 -33.49 -7.89 2.25
N VAL A 27 -34.73 -8.00 1.78
CA VAL A 27 -35.36 -9.30 1.48
C VAL A 27 -34.59 -10.01 0.36
N LYS A 28 -34.22 -9.30 -0.71
CA LYS A 28 -33.42 -9.84 -1.81
C LYS A 28 -32.04 -10.31 -1.34
N ALA A 29 -31.38 -9.54 -0.48
CA ALA A 29 -30.10 -9.92 0.12
C ALA A 29 -30.23 -11.15 1.02
N GLY A 30 -31.29 -11.24 1.83
CA GLY A 30 -31.59 -12.42 2.66
C GLY A 30 -31.89 -13.66 1.81
N LEU A 31 -32.72 -13.52 0.77
CA LEU A 31 -33.04 -14.61 -0.16
C LEU A 31 -31.80 -15.08 -0.93
N ARG A 32 -30.96 -14.14 -1.37
CA ARG A 32 -29.68 -14.47 -2.02
C ARG A 32 -28.69 -15.14 -1.08
N TRP A 33 -28.59 -14.69 0.17
CA TRP A 33 -27.77 -15.37 1.15
C TRP A 33 -28.25 -16.80 1.38
N LEU A 34 -29.56 -17.04 1.42
CA LEU A 34 -30.13 -18.38 1.50
C LEU A 34 -29.88 -19.24 0.23
N SER A 35 -29.98 -18.64 -0.96
CA SER A 35 -29.88 -19.38 -2.24
C SER A 35 -28.45 -19.56 -2.76
N TYR A 36 -27.59 -18.56 -2.56
CA TYR A 36 -26.27 -18.43 -3.18
C TYR A 36 -25.16 -18.22 -2.14
N ASP A 37 -25.47 -18.18 -0.84
CA ASP A 37 -24.51 -17.84 0.24
C ASP A 37 -23.79 -16.50 0.03
N ALA A 38 -24.37 -15.62 -0.81
CA ALA A 38 -23.84 -14.32 -1.19
C ALA A 38 -24.80 -13.20 -0.76
N LEU A 39 -24.29 -12.18 -0.07
CA LEU A 39 -25.06 -10.99 0.36
C LEU A 39 -25.18 -9.97 -0.78
N TYR A 40 -24.19 -9.94 -1.69
CA TYR A 40 -24.05 -8.93 -2.73
C TYR A 40 -24.25 -9.53 -4.13
N ASP A 41 -24.54 -8.67 -5.09
CA ASP A 41 -24.66 -9.06 -6.49
C ASP A 41 -23.27 -9.08 -7.14
N GLU A 42 -22.70 -10.28 -7.30
CA GLU A 42 -21.39 -10.45 -7.92
C GLU A 42 -21.32 -9.85 -9.32
N LYS A 43 -22.39 -9.97 -10.11
CA LYS A 43 -22.43 -9.40 -11.46
C LYS A 43 -22.34 -7.88 -11.45
N VAL A 44 -23.01 -7.22 -10.49
CA VAL A 44 -22.95 -5.76 -10.37
C VAL A 44 -21.55 -5.32 -9.96
N LEU A 45 -20.93 -6.04 -9.01
CA LEU A 45 -19.55 -5.77 -8.61
C LEU A 45 -18.58 -5.96 -9.78
N GLU A 46 -18.71 -7.06 -10.50
CA GLU A 46 -17.92 -7.39 -11.69
C GLU A 46 -18.06 -6.31 -12.77
N GLU A 47 -19.27 -5.98 -13.19
CA GLU A 47 -19.53 -4.93 -14.18
C GLU A 47 -18.94 -3.57 -13.74
N CYS A 48 -19.01 -3.27 -12.44
CA CYS A 48 -18.44 -2.06 -11.88
C CYS A 48 -16.90 -2.07 -11.94
N LEU A 49 -16.26 -3.17 -11.58
CA LEU A 49 -14.80 -3.33 -11.64
C LEU A 49 -14.29 -3.34 -13.08
N GLN A 50 -14.97 -4.05 -13.98
CA GLN A 50 -14.67 -4.07 -15.41
C GLN A 50 -14.78 -2.68 -16.03
N LYS A 51 -15.76 -1.87 -15.61
CA LYS A 51 -15.90 -0.49 -16.08
C LYS A 51 -14.77 0.42 -15.60
N VAL A 52 -14.19 0.17 -14.42
CA VAL A 52 -13.08 0.97 -13.88
C VAL A 52 -11.72 0.54 -14.44
N PHE A 53 -11.47 -0.77 -14.48
CA PHE A 53 -10.15 -1.31 -14.86
C PHE A 53 -10.03 -1.69 -16.34
N GLY A 54 -11.15 -1.78 -17.05
CA GLY A 54 -11.21 -2.28 -18.42
C GLY A 54 -11.27 -3.81 -18.46
N LEU A 55 -11.79 -4.35 -19.57
CA LEU A 55 -11.98 -5.79 -19.74
C LEU A 55 -10.70 -6.54 -20.09
N THR A 56 -9.75 -5.90 -20.75
CA THR A 56 -8.59 -6.55 -21.37
C THR A 56 -7.31 -6.43 -20.56
N ARG A 57 -7.32 -5.65 -19.48
CA ARG A 57 -6.11 -5.31 -18.74
C ARG A 57 -5.77 -6.41 -17.73
N ARG A 58 -4.67 -7.11 -17.99
CA ARG A 58 -4.12 -8.14 -17.10
C ARG A 58 -3.42 -7.50 -15.90
N LEU A 59 -3.42 -8.19 -14.76
CA LEU A 59 -2.72 -7.74 -13.56
C LEU A 59 -1.21 -7.71 -13.81
N PHE A 60 -0.69 -8.79 -14.38
CA PHE A 60 0.67 -8.85 -14.87
C PHE A 60 0.69 -8.46 -16.35
N ASP A 61 0.99 -7.19 -16.59
CA ASP A 61 1.04 -6.62 -17.93
C ASP A 61 2.09 -5.52 -18.03
N HIS A 62 2.54 -5.25 -19.25
CA HIS A 62 3.42 -4.14 -19.56
C HIS A 62 2.61 -2.83 -19.63
N ILE A 63 2.97 -1.85 -18.80
CA ILE A 63 2.46 -0.49 -18.95
C ILE A 63 3.41 0.28 -19.85
N ASN A 64 2.93 0.63 -21.06
CA ASN A 64 3.67 1.45 -22.02
C ASN A 64 4.21 2.73 -21.36
N ASP A 65 5.40 3.16 -21.80
CA ASP A 65 6.07 4.39 -21.37
C ASP A 65 6.43 4.47 -19.88
N ARG A 66 6.45 3.34 -19.16
CA ARG A 66 6.90 3.29 -17.76
C ARG A 66 8.06 2.32 -17.57
N VAL A 67 9.23 2.88 -17.28
CA VAL A 67 10.44 2.10 -16.92
C VAL A 67 10.31 1.47 -15.53
N SER A 68 9.62 2.15 -14.60
CA SER A 68 9.37 1.67 -13.24
C SER A 68 7.88 1.85 -12.90
N GLY A 69 7.20 0.74 -12.66
CA GLY A 69 5.78 0.71 -12.27
C GLY A 69 5.58 0.39 -10.78
N THR A 70 4.37 0.64 -10.29
CA THR A 70 3.93 0.19 -8.97
C THR A 70 3.92 -1.34 -8.92
N ARG A 71 4.50 -1.92 -7.88
CA ARG A 71 4.42 -3.36 -7.58
C ARG A 71 3.21 -3.60 -6.69
N ILE A 72 2.36 -4.52 -7.09
CA ILE A 72 1.08 -4.83 -6.45
C ILE A 72 1.08 -6.30 -6.08
N ALA A 73 0.67 -6.58 -4.84
CA ALA A 73 0.38 -7.92 -4.35
C ALA A 73 -0.97 -7.89 -3.66
N VAL A 74 -1.81 -8.86 -4.02
CA VAL A 74 -3.15 -9.10 -3.49
C VAL A 74 -3.05 -10.37 -2.66
N SER A 75 -3.51 -10.33 -1.41
CA SER A 75 -3.53 -11.51 -0.55
C SER A 75 -4.80 -12.32 -0.81
N ALA A 76 -4.69 -13.63 -0.91
CA ALA A 76 -5.82 -14.49 -1.22
C ALA A 76 -5.71 -15.86 -0.55
N MET A 77 -6.85 -16.53 -0.40
CA MET A 77 -6.94 -17.94 -0.04
C MET A 77 -7.38 -18.75 -1.26
N MET A 78 -6.44 -19.48 -1.87
CA MET A 78 -6.70 -20.36 -3.00
C MET A 78 -7.31 -21.67 -2.53
N ASP A 79 -8.39 -22.09 -3.20
CA ASP A 79 -9.16 -23.31 -2.96
C ASP A 79 -9.45 -23.53 -1.47
N ARG A 80 -9.70 -22.42 -0.74
CA ARG A 80 -10.08 -22.34 0.68
C ARG A 80 -9.01 -22.75 1.70
N HIS A 81 -7.85 -23.25 1.27
CA HIS A 81 -6.87 -23.86 2.17
C HIS A 81 -5.43 -23.39 1.94
N THR A 82 -5.15 -22.80 0.78
CA THR A 82 -3.77 -22.43 0.42
C THR A 82 -3.62 -20.92 0.49
N PRO A 83 -2.89 -20.40 1.50
CA PRO A 83 -2.38 -19.04 1.48
C PRO A 83 -1.67 -18.73 0.17
N SER A 84 -2.11 -17.69 -0.51
CA SER A 84 -1.62 -17.31 -1.82
C SER A 84 -1.49 -15.80 -1.96
N ILE A 85 -0.55 -15.36 -2.78
CA ILE A 85 -0.49 -13.98 -3.25
C ILE A 85 -0.59 -13.94 -4.77
N ILE A 86 -1.33 -12.96 -5.27
CA ILE A 86 -1.47 -12.68 -6.70
C ILE A 86 -0.75 -11.36 -6.97
N THR A 87 0.21 -11.35 -7.91
CA THR A 87 1.11 -10.20 -8.08
C THR A 87 1.29 -9.78 -9.54
N ASN A 88 1.78 -8.56 -9.74
CA ASN A 88 2.25 -8.05 -11.03
C ASN A 88 3.79 -8.14 -11.19
N TYR A 89 4.42 -9.06 -10.48
CA TYR A 89 5.88 -9.26 -10.48
C TYR A 89 6.25 -10.70 -10.15
N ASN A 90 7.39 -11.19 -10.64
CA ASN A 90 7.86 -12.55 -10.32
C ASN A 90 8.73 -12.61 -9.04
N GLY A 91 9.39 -11.50 -8.69
CA GLY A 91 10.43 -11.45 -7.64
C GLY A 91 11.80 -11.89 -8.17
N CYS A 92 12.85 -11.74 -7.37
CA CYS A 92 14.13 -12.41 -7.62
C CYS A 92 14.04 -13.86 -7.11
N ASP A 93 14.54 -14.85 -7.87
CA ASP A 93 14.48 -16.31 -7.62
C ASP A 93 15.18 -16.75 -6.31
N LYS A 94 14.69 -16.28 -5.16
CA LYS A 94 15.18 -16.63 -3.83
C LYS A 94 14.29 -17.70 -3.23
N GLY A 95 14.42 -18.92 -3.72
CA GLY A 95 13.78 -20.11 -3.15
C GLY A 95 12.25 -20.07 -3.08
N GLN A 96 11.67 -21.19 -2.69
CA GLN A 96 10.23 -21.30 -2.48
C GLN A 96 9.83 -20.44 -1.27
N ARG A 97 8.74 -19.69 -1.39
CA ARG A 97 8.07 -19.04 -0.26
C ARG A 97 7.60 -20.13 0.70
N LYS A 98 7.85 -19.97 2.00
CA LYS A 98 7.61 -21.03 2.99
C LYS A 98 6.14 -21.13 3.38
N ASP A 99 5.49 -19.98 3.58
CA ASP A 99 4.18 -19.91 4.25
C ASP A 99 3.02 -19.65 3.29
N TYR A 100 3.31 -19.31 2.02
CA TYR A 100 2.30 -19.01 1.01
C TYR A 100 2.80 -19.26 -0.41
N THR A 101 1.86 -19.41 -1.34
CA THR A 101 2.13 -19.65 -2.76
C THR A 101 2.04 -18.36 -3.56
N LEU A 102 2.98 -18.13 -4.47
CA LEU A 102 2.86 -17.07 -5.45
C LEU A 102 2.10 -17.60 -6.67
N ILE A 103 0.97 -16.97 -7.00
CA ILE A 103 0.19 -17.28 -8.19
C ILE A 103 0.75 -16.49 -9.38
N ARG A 104 1.48 -17.20 -10.25
CA ARG A 104 1.98 -16.70 -11.53
C ARG A 104 1.78 -17.78 -12.59
N PRO A 105 0.72 -17.69 -13.41
CA PRO A 105 0.50 -18.62 -14.50
C PRO A 105 1.68 -18.64 -15.48
N LYS A 106 1.92 -19.79 -16.12
CA LYS A 106 2.97 -19.91 -17.15
C LYS A 106 2.53 -19.33 -18.49
N ASN A 107 1.24 -19.46 -18.80
CA ASN A 107 0.66 -18.94 -20.01
C ASN A 107 0.02 -17.58 -19.72
N ILE A 108 0.25 -16.63 -20.62
CA ILE A 108 -0.36 -15.29 -20.51
C ILE A 108 -1.88 -15.37 -20.57
N GLU A 109 -2.45 -16.36 -21.26
CA GLU A 109 -3.91 -16.49 -21.36
C GLU A 109 -4.59 -16.77 -20.01
N ASP A 110 -3.87 -17.45 -19.12
CA ASP A 110 -4.33 -17.82 -17.78
C ASP A 110 -4.10 -16.69 -16.75
N GLU A 111 -3.46 -15.59 -17.15
CA GLU A 111 -3.23 -14.42 -16.28
C GLU A 111 -4.52 -13.71 -15.93
N LEU A 112 -4.68 -13.42 -14.65
CA LEU A 112 -5.86 -12.72 -14.15
C LEU A 112 -5.93 -11.29 -14.67
N PHE A 113 -7.13 -10.85 -15.02
CA PHE A 113 -7.43 -9.45 -15.24
C PHE A 113 -7.42 -8.67 -13.92
N ILE A 114 -7.16 -7.36 -13.97
CA ILE A 114 -7.12 -6.53 -12.75
C ILE A 114 -8.48 -6.59 -12.01
N TRP A 115 -9.58 -6.59 -12.77
CA TRP A 115 -10.92 -6.68 -12.20
C TRP A 115 -11.22 -8.05 -11.56
N GLU A 116 -10.51 -9.11 -11.95
CA GLU A 116 -10.62 -10.45 -11.35
C GLU A 116 -9.79 -10.58 -10.06
N ALA A 117 -8.68 -9.84 -9.95
CA ALA A 117 -7.81 -9.88 -8.77
C ALA A 117 -8.37 -9.07 -7.59
N SER A 118 -9.16 -8.03 -7.85
CA SER A 118 -9.66 -7.11 -6.80
C SER A 118 -10.60 -7.74 -5.74
N PRO A 119 -11.48 -8.71 -6.08
CA PRO A 119 -12.39 -9.32 -5.11
C PRO A 119 -11.68 -10.11 -3.99
N ALA A 120 -10.45 -10.57 -4.21
CA ALA A 120 -9.69 -11.25 -3.16
C ALA A 120 -9.24 -10.34 -2.01
N ASP A 121 -9.24 -9.01 -2.20
CA ASP A 121 -8.86 -8.03 -1.15
C ASP A 121 -10.08 -7.29 -0.56
N VAL A 122 -11.31 -7.60 -0.98
CA VAL A 122 -12.50 -6.99 -0.35
C VAL A 122 -12.77 -7.75 0.94
N PRO A 123 -12.61 -7.14 2.12
CA PRO A 123 -12.92 -7.80 3.37
C PRO A 123 -14.39 -8.24 3.29
N HIS A 124 -14.62 -9.54 3.27
CA HIS A 124 -15.96 -10.14 3.45
C HIS A 124 -16.91 -10.13 2.24
N LEU A 125 -16.42 -10.37 1.02
CA LEU A 125 -17.32 -10.97 0.02
C LEU A 125 -17.86 -12.30 0.59
N PRO A 126 -19.17 -12.42 0.88
CA PRO A 126 -19.71 -13.57 1.60
C PRO A 126 -19.56 -14.80 0.75
N ARG A 127 -18.77 -15.75 1.27
CA ARG A 127 -18.62 -17.21 1.05
C ARG A 127 -18.67 -17.80 -0.36
N GLN A 128 -19.15 -17.08 -1.36
CA GLN A 128 -19.28 -17.54 -2.72
C GLN A 128 -19.01 -16.47 -3.78
N CYS A 129 -18.04 -15.56 -3.61
CA CYS A 129 -17.33 -15.04 -4.80
C CYS A 129 -16.50 -16.13 -5.53
N THR A 130 -17.08 -17.33 -5.64
CA THR A 130 -16.55 -18.60 -6.11
C THR A 130 -16.53 -18.72 -7.63
N SER A 131 -16.88 -17.69 -8.41
CA SER A 131 -17.01 -17.89 -9.85
C SER A 131 -16.06 -17.09 -10.74
N LEU A 132 -15.04 -16.43 -10.17
CA LEU A 132 -14.00 -15.76 -10.99
C LEU A 132 -12.92 -16.73 -11.51
N THR A 133 -13.18 -18.03 -11.45
CA THR A 133 -12.43 -19.05 -12.18
C THR A 133 -13.02 -19.28 -13.57
N GLN A 134 -12.51 -18.57 -14.57
CA GLN A 134 -12.48 -19.12 -15.94
C GLN A 134 -11.07 -19.28 -16.49
N SER A 135 -10.05 -18.71 -15.85
CA SER A 135 -8.66 -18.72 -16.33
C SER A 135 -7.84 -19.93 -15.84
N GLY A 136 -8.48 -21.01 -15.36
CA GLY A 136 -7.79 -22.25 -14.97
C GLY A 136 -6.90 -22.17 -13.72
N THR A 137 -6.93 -21.05 -13.00
CA THR A 137 -5.99 -20.73 -11.90
C THR A 137 -6.45 -21.09 -10.49
N GLY A 138 -7.70 -21.53 -10.30
CA GLY A 138 -8.26 -21.92 -9.00
C GLY A 138 -9.11 -20.84 -8.32
N VAL A 139 -9.90 -21.22 -7.32
CA VAL A 139 -10.90 -20.34 -6.69
C VAL A 139 -10.24 -19.52 -5.59
N PHE A 140 -10.39 -18.19 -5.63
CA PHE A 140 -9.81 -17.30 -4.63
C PHE A 140 -10.85 -16.75 -3.66
N ALA A 141 -10.51 -16.76 -2.37
CA ALA A 141 -11.23 -16.08 -1.31
C ALA A 141 -10.36 -14.99 -0.66
N ASP A 142 -11.00 -14.19 0.20
CA ASP A 142 -10.41 -13.06 0.91
C ASP A 142 -9.11 -13.42 1.67
N GLY A 143 -8.04 -12.68 1.40
CA GLY A 143 -6.74 -12.82 2.08
C GLY A 143 -6.79 -12.49 3.58
N GLY A 144 -7.76 -11.69 4.01
CA GLY A 144 -8.00 -11.36 5.42
C GLY A 144 -8.32 -12.59 6.29
N LEU A 145 -8.76 -13.70 5.68
CA LEU A 145 -8.97 -14.98 6.37
C LEU A 145 -7.66 -15.66 6.81
N TRP A 146 -6.55 -15.30 6.18
CA TRP A 146 -5.22 -15.81 6.50
C TRP A 146 -4.39 -14.77 7.23
N VAL A 147 -4.26 -13.57 6.66
CA VAL A 147 -3.44 -12.49 7.23
C VAL A 147 -4.25 -11.19 7.22
N PRO A 148 -4.83 -10.78 8.36
CA PRO A 148 -5.65 -9.57 8.44
C PRO A 148 -4.82 -8.28 8.26
N ASN A 149 -3.51 -8.35 8.51
CA ASN A 149 -2.57 -7.26 8.24
C ASN A 149 -1.43 -7.78 7.34
N PRO A 150 -1.45 -7.52 6.02
CA PRO A 150 -0.48 -8.10 5.08
C PRO A 150 0.91 -7.45 5.16
N ILE A 151 1.23 -6.70 6.22
CA ILE A 151 2.47 -5.94 6.30
C ILE A 151 3.72 -6.82 6.30
N ASP A 152 3.70 -7.94 7.02
CA ASP A 152 4.85 -8.84 7.08
C ASP A 152 5.11 -9.48 5.71
N ILE A 153 4.04 -9.84 4.99
CA ILE A 153 4.10 -10.31 3.61
C ILE A 153 4.65 -9.21 2.69
N ALA A 154 4.17 -7.98 2.84
CA ALA A 154 4.62 -6.85 2.03
C ALA A 154 6.11 -6.55 2.23
N LEU A 155 6.62 -6.64 3.47
CA LEU A 155 8.04 -6.47 3.78
C LEU A 155 8.89 -7.64 3.26
N GLU A 156 8.40 -8.88 3.37
CA GLU A 156 9.08 -10.04 2.79
C GLU A 156 9.19 -9.90 1.26
N GLU A 157 8.09 -9.58 0.58
CA GLU A 157 8.10 -9.39 -0.87
C GLU A 157 8.93 -8.17 -1.31
N ALA A 158 8.96 -7.09 -0.51
CA ALA A 158 9.86 -5.98 -0.76
C ALA A 158 11.34 -6.41 -0.69
N GLY A 159 11.71 -7.24 0.29
CA GLY A 159 13.06 -7.82 0.39
C GLY A 159 13.40 -8.79 -0.75
N ARG A 160 12.39 -9.42 -1.37
CA ARG A 160 12.56 -10.26 -2.57
C ARG A 160 12.73 -9.44 -3.84
N LEU A 161 12.03 -8.30 -3.94
CA LEU A 161 12.10 -7.39 -5.09
C LEU A 161 13.36 -6.52 -5.09
N TRP A 162 13.76 -6.06 -3.91
CA TRP A 162 14.90 -5.16 -3.75
C TRP A 162 15.84 -5.63 -2.63
N PRO A 163 16.56 -6.75 -2.80
CA PRO A 163 17.39 -7.34 -1.75
C PRO A 163 18.41 -6.42 -1.07
N GLU A 164 18.94 -5.46 -1.83
CA GLU A 164 19.98 -4.54 -1.37
C GLU A 164 19.40 -3.25 -0.77
N ASN A 165 18.07 -3.08 -0.80
CA ASN A 165 17.41 -1.86 -0.37
C ASN A 165 16.31 -2.19 0.63
N HIS A 166 16.04 -1.27 1.55
CA HIS A 166 14.94 -1.39 2.49
C HIS A 166 13.89 -0.31 2.18
N PRO A 167 12.61 -0.55 2.46
CA PRO A 167 11.59 0.49 2.32
C PRO A 167 11.93 1.72 3.16
N GLU A 168 11.98 2.89 2.52
CA GLU A 168 12.28 4.18 3.19
C GLU A 168 11.09 4.71 4.01
N VAL A 169 9.87 4.37 3.59
CA VAL A 169 8.61 4.74 4.23
C VAL A 169 7.66 3.56 4.11
N VAL A 170 7.00 3.22 5.22
CA VAL A 170 5.98 2.17 5.28
C VAL A 170 4.70 2.75 5.85
N LEU A 171 3.60 2.60 5.13
CA LEU A 171 2.29 3.11 5.52
C LEU A 171 1.28 1.97 5.53
N CYS A 172 0.71 1.69 6.69
CA CYS A 172 -0.41 0.78 6.83
C CYS A 172 -1.71 1.56 7.00
N LEU A 173 -2.74 1.17 6.26
CA LEU A 173 -4.08 1.74 6.35
C LEU A 173 -5.02 0.68 6.95
N GLY A 174 -5.53 0.95 8.15
CA GLY A 174 -6.49 0.10 8.85
C GLY A 174 -7.93 0.47 8.52
N THR A 175 -8.83 -0.48 8.75
CA THR A 175 -10.30 -0.36 8.53
C THR A 175 -11.02 0.39 9.65
N GLY A 176 -10.33 0.72 10.74
CA GLY A 176 -10.87 1.35 11.94
C GLY A 176 -11.23 0.32 13.02
N TYR A 177 -11.48 0.81 14.23
CA TYR A 177 -11.99 -0.03 15.33
C TYR A 177 -12.99 0.72 16.20
N ALA A 178 -13.98 -0.02 16.73
CA ALA A 178 -14.96 0.53 17.64
C ALA A 178 -14.42 0.60 19.09
N THR A 179 -14.77 1.68 19.79
CA THR A 179 -14.49 1.83 21.24
C THR A 179 -15.27 0.84 22.09
N ASP A 180 -16.51 0.50 21.71
CA ASP A 180 -17.33 -0.48 22.44
C ASP A 180 -16.68 -1.88 22.46
N ASN A 181 -15.94 -2.24 21.41
CA ASN A 181 -15.15 -3.48 21.36
C ASN A 181 -13.85 -3.40 22.18
N ALA A 182 -13.44 -2.24 22.70
CA ALA A 182 -12.32 -2.15 23.63
C ALA A 182 -12.71 -2.55 25.07
N ALA A 183 -13.99 -2.39 25.44
CA ALA A 183 -14.50 -2.79 26.74
C ALA A 183 -14.84 -4.30 26.83
N SER A 184 -14.85 -5.05 25.73
CA SER A 184 -15.15 -6.49 25.76
C SER A 184 -13.98 -7.37 26.26
N ASN A 185 -12.85 -6.78 26.66
CA ASN A 185 -11.86 -7.46 27.52
C ASN A 185 -12.32 -7.56 28.98
N THR A 186 -13.45 -6.96 29.35
CA THR A 186 -14.09 -7.27 30.63
C THR A 186 -14.75 -8.63 30.51
N GLN A 187 -14.27 -9.57 31.33
CA GLN A 187 -14.72 -10.95 31.54
C GLN A 187 -16.12 -11.24 30.97
N PRO A 188 -16.31 -12.36 30.23
CA PRO A 188 -17.57 -12.68 29.57
C PRO A 188 -18.71 -12.58 30.56
N THR A 189 -19.46 -11.48 30.47
CA THR A 189 -20.67 -11.30 31.26
C THR A 189 -21.64 -12.39 30.81
N HIS A 190 -22.36 -12.95 31.77
CA HIS A 190 -23.19 -14.15 31.66
C HIS A 190 -24.21 -14.18 30.50
N ASP A 191 -24.38 -13.09 29.74
CA ASP A 191 -25.29 -12.99 28.60
C ASP A 191 -24.74 -13.58 27.29
N HIS A 192 -23.42 -13.76 27.14
CA HIS A 192 -22.85 -14.32 25.90
C HIS A 192 -23.03 -15.84 25.74
N LEU A 193 -23.32 -16.58 26.82
CA LEU A 193 -23.60 -18.02 26.75
C LEU A 193 -24.88 -18.35 25.97
N LYS A 194 -25.78 -17.37 25.74
CA LYS A 194 -26.98 -17.52 24.91
C LYS A 194 -26.79 -17.06 23.46
N ALA A 195 -25.62 -16.55 23.08
CA ALA A 195 -25.36 -16.23 21.68
C ALA A 195 -25.29 -17.54 20.87
N SER A 196 -26.07 -17.62 19.79
CA SER A 196 -25.99 -18.74 18.85
C SER A 196 -24.55 -18.94 18.39
N SER A 197 -24.16 -20.20 18.15
CA SER A 197 -22.80 -20.58 17.72
C SER A 197 -22.28 -19.74 16.56
N LEU A 198 -23.16 -19.36 15.62
CA LEU A 198 -22.84 -18.51 14.47
C LEU A 198 -22.54 -17.06 14.85
N LYS A 199 -23.27 -16.46 15.79
CA LYS A 199 -22.97 -15.11 16.27
C LYS A 199 -21.60 -15.08 16.95
N ARG A 200 -21.33 -16.08 17.81
CA ARG A 200 -20.01 -16.20 18.45
C ARG A 200 -18.90 -16.36 17.41
N LEU A 201 -19.08 -17.26 16.43
CA LEU A 201 -18.13 -17.44 15.33
C LEU A 201 -17.92 -16.15 14.54
N TRP A 202 -18.99 -15.41 14.26
CA TRP A 202 -18.94 -14.13 13.57
C TRP A 202 -18.17 -13.08 14.36
N TRP A 203 -18.39 -12.95 15.67
CA TRP A 203 -17.62 -12.04 16.53
C TRP A 203 -16.15 -12.47 16.68
N THR A 204 -15.86 -13.77 16.75
CA THR A 204 -14.48 -14.27 16.76
C THR A 204 -13.77 -13.97 15.45
N LEU A 205 -14.45 -14.14 14.31
CA LEU A 205 -13.95 -13.80 13.00
C LEU A 205 -13.71 -12.28 12.87
N MET A 206 -14.69 -11.46 13.26
CA MET A 206 -14.54 -10.00 13.27
C MET A 206 -13.43 -9.56 14.22
N GLY A 207 -13.27 -10.21 15.39
CA GLY A 207 -12.16 -9.94 16.30
C GLY A 207 -10.78 -10.32 15.74
N PHE A 208 -10.70 -11.37 14.92
CA PHE A 208 -9.49 -11.74 14.18
C PHE A 208 -9.16 -10.71 13.10
N LEU A 209 -10.18 -10.23 12.39
CA LEU A 209 -10.06 -9.25 11.31
C LEU A 209 -9.87 -7.81 11.81
N ASP A 210 -10.34 -7.47 13.02
CA ASP A 210 -10.33 -6.13 13.64
C ASP A 210 -8.91 -5.59 13.88
N GLY A 211 -7.86 -6.31 13.48
CA GLY A 211 -6.51 -5.79 13.25
C GLY A 211 -5.76 -5.29 14.50
N LYS A 212 -6.41 -5.23 15.67
CA LYS A 212 -5.85 -4.79 16.95
C LYS A 212 -4.56 -5.52 17.32
N ILE A 213 -4.33 -6.72 16.78
CA ILE A 213 -3.32 -7.65 17.25
C ILE A 213 -1.98 -7.57 16.49
N GLN A 214 -1.88 -6.89 15.33
CA GLN A 214 -0.70 -7.10 14.47
C GLN A 214 -0.03 -5.87 13.86
N PHE A 215 -0.31 -4.65 14.33
CA PHE A 215 0.68 -3.59 14.15
C PHE A 215 1.77 -3.78 15.21
N LYS A 216 2.51 -4.90 15.13
CA LYS A 216 3.74 -5.03 15.89
C LYS A 216 4.62 -3.87 15.45
N ASP A 217 5.10 -3.11 16.43
CA ASP A 217 6.16 -2.14 16.21
C ASP A 217 7.23 -2.84 15.40
N SER A 218 7.32 -2.48 14.12
CA SER A 218 8.38 -2.94 13.24
C SER A 218 9.62 -2.18 13.70
N GLY A 219 10.13 -2.52 14.89
CA GLY A 219 10.92 -1.65 15.78
C GLY A 219 12.22 -1.09 15.21
N ASN A 220 12.53 -1.42 13.95
CA ASN A 220 13.69 -0.95 13.21
C ASN A 220 13.35 0.00 12.05
N LEU A 221 12.08 0.19 11.68
CA LEU A 221 11.68 1.05 10.56
C LEU A 221 11.41 2.47 11.05
N LYS A 222 12.37 3.38 10.82
CA LYS A 222 12.30 4.80 11.24
C LYS A 222 11.00 5.51 10.81
N ASN A 223 10.49 5.18 9.63
CA ASN A 223 9.33 5.82 9.01
C ASN A 223 8.19 4.82 8.78
N PHE A 224 7.81 4.10 9.84
CA PHE A 224 6.66 3.21 9.86
C PHE A 224 5.43 3.94 10.42
N PHE A 225 4.36 4.01 9.63
CA PHE A 225 3.14 4.73 9.98
C PHE A 225 1.93 3.82 9.88
N VAL A 226 1.00 3.98 10.81
CA VAL A 226 -0.30 3.28 10.83
C VAL A 226 -1.41 4.31 10.96
N ILE A 227 -2.34 4.30 10.01
CA ILE A 227 -3.58 5.07 10.09
C ILE A 227 -4.72 4.09 10.34
N ASN A 228 -5.21 4.04 11.58
CA ASN A 228 -6.32 3.16 11.95
C ASN A 228 -7.32 3.93 12.84
N PRO A 229 -8.42 4.46 12.27
CA PRO A 229 -9.29 5.39 12.98
C PRO A 229 -10.10 4.74 14.10
N ILE A 230 -10.28 5.46 15.19
CA ILE A 230 -11.16 5.08 16.28
C ILE A 230 -12.57 5.55 15.94
N MET A 231 -13.55 4.66 16.04
CA MET A 231 -14.95 4.97 15.75
C MET A 231 -15.82 4.64 16.96
N SER A 232 -16.97 5.31 17.09
CA SER A 232 -17.98 4.94 18.09
C SER A 232 -18.57 3.57 17.75
N SER A 233 -18.98 3.41 16.49
CA SER A 233 -19.43 2.14 15.91
C SER A 233 -18.78 1.94 14.55
N LEU A 234 -18.41 0.70 14.25
CA LEU A 234 -17.95 0.36 12.90
C LEU A 234 -19.12 0.44 11.92
N PRO A 235 -18.98 1.17 10.79
CA PRO A 235 -19.99 1.18 9.76
C PRO A 235 -20.13 -0.23 9.19
N LYS A 236 -21.33 -0.55 8.66
CA LYS A 236 -21.46 -1.77 7.85
C LYS A 236 -20.62 -1.63 6.59
N LEU A 237 -20.15 -2.76 6.08
CA LEU A 237 -19.31 -2.80 4.87
C LEU A 237 -19.94 -2.08 3.68
N ASP A 238 -21.27 -2.17 3.53
CA ASP A 238 -22.04 -1.56 2.45
C ASP A 238 -22.67 -0.20 2.81
N ASP A 239 -22.33 0.36 3.98
CA ASP A 239 -22.83 1.67 4.40
C ASP A 239 -22.06 2.82 3.75
N ILE A 240 -22.45 3.12 2.51
CA ILE A 240 -21.98 4.29 1.76
C ILE A 240 -22.35 5.63 2.41
N THR A 241 -23.35 5.67 3.31
CA THR A 241 -23.74 6.94 3.96
C THR A 241 -22.73 7.37 5.02
N GLY A 242 -21.97 6.41 5.56
CA GLY A 242 -20.89 6.64 6.52
C GLY A 242 -19.60 7.23 5.91
N LEU A 243 -19.42 7.22 4.58
CA LEU A 243 -18.15 7.61 3.94
C LEU A 243 -17.71 9.04 4.29
N ALA A 244 -18.64 10.00 4.27
CA ALA A 244 -18.35 11.39 4.62
C ALA A 244 -17.92 11.52 6.09
N SER A 245 -18.60 10.80 7.00
CA SER A 245 -18.28 10.77 8.43
C SER A 245 -16.91 10.12 8.68
N LEU A 246 -16.60 9.03 7.98
CA LEU A 246 -15.30 8.35 8.06
C LEU A 246 -14.17 9.27 7.62
N LYS A 247 -14.32 9.97 6.48
CA LYS A 247 -13.34 10.97 6.02
C LYS A 247 -13.14 12.08 7.04
N HIS A 248 -14.21 12.57 7.63
CA HIS A 248 -14.14 13.60 8.65
C HIS A 248 -13.40 13.10 9.89
N THR A 249 -13.72 11.88 10.35
CA THR A 249 -13.07 11.22 11.48
C THR A 249 -11.56 11.07 11.26
N ILE A 250 -11.14 10.57 10.10
CA ILE A 250 -9.72 10.43 9.74
C ILE A 250 -9.02 11.79 9.73
N ARG A 251 -9.63 12.82 9.13
CA ARG A 251 -9.05 14.17 9.11
C ARG A 251 -8.89 14.77 10.49
N LEU A 252 -9.83 14.53 11.39
CA LEU A 252 -9.76 15.03 12.76
C LEU A 252 -8.70 14.27 13.59
N GLN A 253 -8.65 12.95 13.47
CA GLN A 253 -7.77 12.11 14.29
C GLN A 253 -6.31 12.13 13.84
N PHE A 254 -6.06 12.28 12.55
CA PHE A 254 -4.72 12.15 11.97
C PHE A 254 -4.25 13.41 11.24
N GLN A 255 -4.78 14.60 11.56
CA GLN A 255 -4.50 15.81 10.78
C GLN A 255 -3.00 16.10 10.64
N LYS A 256 -2.25 15.97 11.74
CA LYS A 256 -0.80 16.28 11.78
C LYS A 256 0.01 15.13 11.16
N GLU A 257 -0.40 13.91 11.45
CA GLU A 257 0.18 12.66 10.97
C GLU A 257 0.08 12.58 9.45
N LEU A 258 -1.09 12.88 8.87
CA LEU A 258 -1.29 12.87 7.42
C LEU A 258 -0.37 13.86 6.70
N ALA A 259 -0.18 15.06 7.25
CA ALA A 259 0.75 16.03 6.68
C ALA A 259 2.20 15.52 6.76
N HIS A 260 2.60 14.91 7.87
CA HIS A 260 3.92 14.33 8.05
C HIS A 260 4.18 13.13 7.12
N ILE A 261 3.24 12.19 7.04
CA ILE A 261 3.29 11.02 6.14
C ILE A 261 3.39 11.48 4.69
N ALA A 262 2.58 12.47 4.28
CA ALA A 262 2.64 13.01 2.93
C ALA A 262 4.02 13.61 2.61
N ARG A 263 4.64 14.33 3.56
CA ARG A 263 6.01 14.84 3.40
C ARG A 263 7.01 13.70 3.23
N CYS A 264 6.98 12.68 4.08
CA CYS A 264 7.87 11.52 3.98
C CYS A 264 7.73 10.80 2.61
N LEU A 265 6.50 10.53 2.18
CA LEU A 265 6.22 9.88 0.88
C LEU A 265 6.65 10.73 -0.32
N LEU A 266 6.53 12.06 -0.23
CA LEU A 266 6.96 12.96 -1.30
C LEU A 266 8.48 13.05 -1.34
N ILE A 267 9.14 13.19 -0.18
CA ILE A 267 10.60 13.29 -0.07
C ILE A 267 11.31 12.00 -0.49
N SER A 268 10.72 10.82 -0.25
CA SER A 268 11.27 9.53 -0.71
C SER A 268 11.30 9.34 -2.23
N ASN A 269 10.81 10.32 -3.00
CA ASN A 269 11.01 10.37 -4.45
C ASN A 269 12.39 10.89 -4.85
N PHE A 270 13.11 11.55 -3.94
CA PHE A 270 14.46 12.04 -4.19
C PHE A 270 15.49 10.96 -3.90
N TYR A 271 16.53 10.90 -4.73
CA TYR A 271 17.64 9.96 -4.56
C TYR A 271 18.95 10.59 -5.06
N PHE A 272 20.05 10.24 -4.43
CA PHE A 272 21.38 10.69 -4.84
C PHE A 272 21.97 9.79 -5.94
N VAL A 273 22.68 10.41 -6.89
CA VAL A 273 23.47 9.72 -7.91
C VAL A 273 24.81 10.44 -8.06
N LEU A 274 25.90 9.68 -8.16
CA LEU A 274 27.20 10.23 -8.57
C LEU A 274 27.15 10.65 -10.05
N ASP A 275 27.51 11.90 -10.34
CA ASP A 275 27.58 12.39 -11.72
C ASP A 275 28.93 12.00 -12.36
N GLN A 276 29.95 11.70 -11.54
CA GLN A 276 31.28 11.27 -11.96
C GLN A 276 31.94 10.37 -10.89
N PRO A 277 32.95 9.55 -11.25
CA PRO A 277 33.74 8.81 -10.28
C PRO A 277 34.39 9.74 -9.23
N PRO A 278 34.50 9.31 -7.96
CA PRO A 278 35.18 10.11 -6.93
C PRO A 278 36.64 10.40 -7.29
N GLN A 279 37.08 11.64 -7.08
CA GLN A 279 38.44 12.08 -7.40
C GLN A 279 39.26 12.21 -6.12
N TYR A 280 40.45 11.59 -6.07
CA TYR A 280 41.33 11.69 -4.91
C TYR A 280 42.06 13.05 -4.93
N GLU A 281 41.78 13.89 -3.93
CA GLU A 281 42.33 15.23 -3.76
C GLU A 281 42.72 15.44 -2.28
N ALA A 282 43.99 15.77 -2.03
CA ALA A 282 44.49 16.19 -0.71
C ALA A 282 44.13 15.25 0.47
N GLY A 283 44.20 13.93 0.26
CA GLY A 283 43.93 12.94 1.33
C GLY A 283 42.46 12.51 1.45
N PHE A 284 41.58 13.03 0.61
CA PHE A 284 40.16 12.68 0.58
C PHE A 284 39.73 12.31 -0.84
N TYR A 285 38.68 11.49 -0.96
CA TYR A 285 37.95 11.34 -2.22
C TYR A 285 36.82 12.35 -2.26
N ARG A 286 36.87 13.22 -3.26
CA ARG A 286 35.83 14.19 -3.56
C ARG A 286 34.75 13.53 -4.40
N CYS A 287 33.56 13.39 -3.82
CA CYS A 287 32.37 12.90 -4.50
C CYS A 287 31.57 14.09 -5.06
N ARG A 288 31.25 14.05 -6.35
CA ARG A 288 30.32 14.99 -6.98
C ARG A 288 29.16 14.24 -7.59
N GLY A 289 27.96 14.67 -7.26
CA GLY A 289 26.75 14.08 -7.76
C GLY A 289 25.58 15.05 -7.71
N SER A 290 24.41 14.48 -7.88
CA SER A 290 23.16 15.23 -7.90
C SER A 290 22.06 14.46 -7.22
N ILE A 291 21.18 15.19 -6.54
CA ILE A 291 19.86 14.69 -6.17
C ILE A 291 18.96 14.74 -7.39
N ARG A 292 18.31 13.61 -7.63
CA ARG A 292 17.37 13.37 -8.73
C ARG A 292 16.00 13.05 -8.14
N CYS A 293 14.95 13.20 -8.94
CA CYS A 293 13.59 12.80 -8.57
C CYS A 293 13.14 11.64 -9.46
N ARG A 294 12.50 10.61 -8.87
CA ARG A 294 12.10 9.37 -9.57
C ARG A 294 10.84 9.51 -10.42
N THR A 295 9.97 10.46 -10.08
CA THR A 295 8.65 10.64 -10.69
C THR A 295 8.50 12.03 -11.29
N ASN A 296 7.27 12.46 -11.61
CA ASN A 296 6.95 13.80 -12.05
C ASN A 296 7.40 14.83 -11.01
N CYS A 297 8.61 15.37 -11.21
CA CYS A 297 9.24 16.25 -10.24
C CYS A 297 8.46 17.54 -9.99
N ARG A 298 7.78 18.07 -11.02
CA ARG A 298 6.95 19.27 -10.87
C ARG A 298 5.72 19.02 -10.01
N ALA A 299 5.09 17.84 -10.15
CA ALA A 299 4.00 17.45 -9.29
C ALA A 299 4.46 17.28 -7.82
N VAL A 300 5.64 16.67 -7.62
CA VAL A 300 6.22 16.48 -6.29
C VAL A 300 6.60 17.81 -5.63
N THR A 301 7.35 18.68 -6.31
CA THR A 301 7.76 19.98 -5.74
C THR A 301 6.55 20.86 -5.44
N LYS A 302 5.53 20.87 -6.30
CA LYS A 302 4.26 21.58 -6.04
C LYS A 302 3.51 21.00 -4.84
N ALA A 303 3.46 19.67 -4.70
CA ALA A 303 2.83 19.03 -3.55
C ALA A 303 3.57 19.35 -2.24
N LEU A 304 4.91 19.39 -2.26
CA LEU A 304 5.72 19.80 -1.12
C LEU A 304 5.50 21.27 -0.75
N ALA A 305 5.41 22.17 -1.75
CA ALA A 305 5.09 23.57 -1.52
C ALA A 305 3.73 23.74 -0.83
N ASN A 306 2.71 22.97 -1.24
CA ASN A 306 1.39 22.96 -0.58
C ASN A 306 1.42 22.44 0.87
N LEU A 307 2.46 21.71 1.26
CA LEU A 307 2.71 21.25 2.62
C LEU A 307 3.67 22.17 3.39
N ASN A 308 3.83 23.42 2.92
CA ASN A 308 4.72 24.44 3.48
C ASN A 308 6.21 24.07 3.44
N ILE A 309 6.63 23.28 2.44
CA ILE A 309 8.04 23.00 2.16
C ILE A 309 8.44 23.73 0.89
N SER A 310 9.03 24.91 1.03
CA SER A 310 9.51 25.74 -0.09
C SER A 310 10.96 25.43 -0.48
N GLN A 311 11.72 24.82 0.41
CA GLN A 311 13.10 24.38 0.20
C GLN A 311 13.32 23.07 0.96
N LEU A 312 14.13 22.18 0.39
CA LEU A 312 14.63 20.98 1.09
C LEU A 312 16.07 21.21 1.49
N GLN A 313 16.41 20.86 2.73
CA GLN A 313 17.79 20.82 3.21
C GLN A 313 18.30 19.39 3.15
N TYR A 314 19.34 19.18 2.35
CA TYR A 314 20.07 17.92 2.31
C TYR A 314 21.22 17.99 3.30
N ILE A 315 21.22 17.08 4.27
CA ILE A 315 22.18 17.04 5.38
C ILE A 315 22.92 15.71 5.31
N THR A 316 24.25 15.78 5.19
CA THR A 316 25.13 14.60 5.28
C THR A 316 25.43 14.25 6.75
N SER A 317 25.85 13.02 7.01
CA SER A 317 26.38 12.61 8.33
C SER A 317 27.58 13.43 8.81
N THR A 318 28.28 14.12 7.90
CA THR A 318 29.39 15.03 8.21
C THR A 318 28.95 16.45 8.58
N GLY A 319 27.65 16.75 8.52
CA GLY A 319 27.08 18.06 8.82
C GLY A 319 27.06 19.04 7.63
N VAL A 320 27.53 18.64 6.44
CA VAL A 320 27.36 19.47 5.23
C VAL A 320 25.87 19.60 4.92
N GLN A 321 25.39 20.85 4.87
CA GLN A 321 24.02 21.21 4.53
C GLN A 321 23.96 21.86 3.16
N ILE A 322 23.04 21.41 2.31
CA ILE A 322 22.83 21.92 0.96
C ILE A 322 21.35 22.21 0.78
N ALA A 323 21.02 23.45 0.43
CA ALA A 323 19.64 23.86 0.19
C ALA A 323 19.25 23.65 -1.27
N SER A 324 18.16 22.92 -1.51
CA SER A 324 17.53 22.83 -2.83
C SER A 324 16.78 24.11 -3.18
N LYS A 325 16.80 24.47 -4.47
CA LYS A 325 15.94 25.52 -5.05
C LYS A 325 14.56 24.99 -5.47
N MET A 326 14.27 23.73 -5.19
CA MET A 326 13.00 23.04 -5.49
C MET A 326 12.62 23.16 -6.97
N GLU A 327 11.65 24.03 -7.31
CA GLU A 327 11.25 24.25 -8.70
C GLU A 327 12.39 24.84 -9.55
N GLY A 328 13.29 25.61 -8.94
CA GLY A 328 14.48 26.14 -9.60
C GLY A 328 15.53 25.09 -9.97
N ASP A 329 15.46 23.90 -9.38
CA ASP A 329 16.35 22.76 -9.70
C ASP A 329 15.77 21.88 -10.84
N ILE A 330 14.63 22.26 -11.42
CA ILE A 330 14.02 21.56 -12.56
C ILE A 330 14.55 22.18 -13.86
N CYS A 331 15.22 21.37 -14.68
CA CYS A 331 15.70 21.83 -15.99
C CYS A 331 14.52 22.24 -16.90
N SER A 332 14.60 23.43 -17.48
CA SER A 332 13.57 23.96 -18.40
C SER A 332 13.47 23.18 -19.72
N SER A 333 14.56 22.56 -20.17
CA SER A 333 14.62 21.81 -21.42
C SER A 333 14.19 20.35 -21.26
N CYS A 334 14.79 19.60 -20.32
CA CYS A 334 14.51 18.17 -20.17
C CYS A 334 13.48 17.84 -19.07
N HIS A 335 13.02 18.84 -18.32
CA HIS A 335 12.05 18.69 -17.21
C HIS A 335 12.46 17.69 -16.12
N ARG A 336 13.77 17.44 -15.98
CA ARG A 336 14.32 16.61 -14.91
C ARG A 336 14.81 17.48 -13.76
N TYR A 337 14.52 17.03 -12.55
CA TYR A 337 15.05 17.64 -11.33
C TYR A 337 16.53 17.26 -11.13
N ARG A 338 17.35 18.24 -10.81
CA ARG A 338 18.77 18.09 -10.53
C ARG A 338 19.23 19.15 -9.52
N SER A 339 19.59 18.71 -8.32
CA SER A 339 20.24 19.55 -7.31
C SER A 339 21.65 19.05 -7.08
N GLU A 340 22.67 19.85 -7.42
CA GLU A 340 24.07 19.44 -7.32
C GLU A 340 24.53 19.32 -5.87
N ILE A 341 25.25 18.23 -5.56
CA ILE A 341 25.78 17.94 -4.23
C ILE A 341 27.22 17.47 -4.35
N GLY A 342 28.08 18.02 -3.49
CA GLY A 342 29.46 17.59 -3.33
C GLY A 342 29.81 17.35 -1.87
N PHE A 343 30.55 16.28 -1.59
CA PHE A 343 31.05 15.96 -0.25
C PHE A 343 32.36 15.17 -0.36
N ASN A 344 33.11 15.11 0.74
CA ASN A 344 34.37 14.40 0.81
C ASN A 344 34.23 13.15 1.69
N VAL A 345 34.85 12.05 1.25
CA VAL A 345 35.02 10.82 2.05
C VAL A 345 36.51 10.52 2.23
N ARG A 346 36.88 9.85 3.32
CA ARG A 346 38.25 9.39 3.55
C ARG A 346 38.57 8.13 2.76
N HIS A 347 37.56 7.30 2.52
CA HIS A 347 37.71 6.02 1.81
C HIS A 347 36.52 5.76 0.88
N LEU A 348 36.73 5.08 -0.24
CA LEU A 348 35.67 4.76 -1.23
C LEU A 348 34.58 3.81 -0.68
N ASN A 349 34.90 3.08 0.40
CA ASN A 349 33.98 2.20 1.12
C ASN A 349 33.27 2.89 2.29
N GLU A 350 33.54 4.19 2.51
CA GLU A 350 32.90 4.95 3.59
C GLU A 350 31.43 5.22 3.26
N MET A 351 30.53 4.78 4.15
CA MET A 351 29.10 5.02 4.00
C MET A 351 28.72 6.41 4.51
N ILE A 352 28.19 7.25 3.62
CA ILE A 352 27.56 8.52 3.99
C ILE A 352 26.06 8.38 3.96
N THR A 353 25.41 8.83 5.04
CA THR A 353 23.97 9.02 5.09
C THR A 353 23.66 10.44 4.65
N LEU A 354 22.89 10.57 3.56
CA LEU A 354 22.28 11.84 3.17
C LEU A 354 20.82 11.83 3.64
N SER A 355 20.37 12.88 4.31
CA SER A 355 18.98 13.02 4.75
C SER A 355 18.36 14.29 4.20
N ALA A 356 17.10 14.25 3.82
CA ALA A 356 16.33 15.43 3.41
C ALA A 356 15.41 15.86 4.56
N ASP A 357 15.62 17.09 5.05
CA ASP A 357 14.93 17.67 6.21
C ASP A 357 14.93 16.77 7.46
N LEU A 358 15.95 15.91 7.61
CA LEU A 358 16.05 14.88 8.65
C LEU A 358 14.94 13.79 8.64
N LEU A 359 14.02 13.85 7.67
CA LEU A 359 12.85 12.99 7.55
C LEU A 359 13.19 11.65 6.88
N VAL A 360 13.79 11.71 5.69
CA VAL A 360 14.05 10.52 4.87
C VAL A 360 15.52 10.45 4.48
N THR A 361 16.07 9.24 4.46
CA THR A 361 17.43 8.95 4.00
C THR A 361 17.45 8.81 2.48
N VAL A 362 18.29 9.58 1.78
CA VAL A 362 18.36 9.75 0.32
C VAL A 362 19.49 8.91 -0.33
N LYS A 363 19.88 7.81 0.33
CA LYS A 363 20.92 6.79 -0.02
C LYS A 363 22.38 7.03 0.40
N VAL A 364 23.06 5.88 0.45
CA VAL A 364 24.49 5.60 0.71
C VAL A 364 25.18 5.25 -0.61
N VAL A 365 26.34 5.84 -0.87
CA VAL A 365 27.14 5.59 -2.07
C VAL A 365 28.09 4.42 -1.83
N TYR A 366 28.05 3.42 -2.70
CA TYR A 366 29.15 2.47 -2.86
C TYR A 366 29.88 2.82 -4.16
N TYR A 367 31.20 2.95 -4.11
CA TYR A 367 32.03 2.76 -5.30
C TYR A 367 32.72 1.41 -5.16
N THR A 368 32.10 0.36 -5.70
CA THR A 368 32.82 -0.89 -5.97
C THR A 368 33.60 -0.65 -7.26
N GLY A 369 34.84 -0.22 -7.11
CA GLY A 369 35.76 -0.17 -8.24
C GLY A 369 35.96 -1.58 -8.76
N ASN A 370 35.26 -1.95 -9.84
CA ASN A 370 35.80 -2.95 -10.73
C ASN A 370 37.01 -2.30 -11.41
N ALA A 371 38.16 -2.55 -10.81
CA ALA A 371 39.43 -2.49 -11.49
C ALA A 371 39.43 -3.63 -12.51
N ASP A 372 39.31 -3.29 -13.79
CA ASP A 372 39.93 -4.04 -14.87
C ASP A 372 41.15 -3.24 -15.37
#